data_AF-A0A3D3L873-F1
#
_entry.id   AF-A0A3D3L873-F1
#
_cell.length_a   1.000
_cell.length_b   1.000
_cell.length_c   1.000
_cell.angle_alpha   90.00
_cell.angle_beta   90.00
_cell.angle_gamma   90.00
#
_symmetry.space_group_name_H-M   'P 1'
#
loop_
_entity.id
_entity.type
_entity.pdbx_description
1 polymer ?
#
loop_
_entity_poly.entity_id
_entity_poly.type
_entity_poly.pdbx_seq_one_letter_code
_entity_poly.pdbx_strand_id
1 'polypeptide(L)'
;MKNASPLPNAGTHFSGFALVSFGELNVPGGPMEFGFQLDFVPDEIQARQLIFGLLCHSENSPDGEHGFAVRVDLTTGEIWDALNDNGIVGWVENPDKLERFSTEEPLLMSWRVEHLGGALIPKLHIAGEDHLYPSLRYEPGMVMTTVAGTDGGLQSALNGFMHPAVWQELM
;
A
#
# COMPACT_ATOMS: atom_id res chain seq x y z
N MET A 1 15.88 10.22 5.10
CA MET A 1 16.31 10.39 3.70
C MET A 1 15.12 9.97 2.84
N LYS A 2 14.49 10.87 2.07
CA LYS A 2 13.35 10.53 1.19
C LYS A 2 13.90 9.75 -0.01
N ASN A 3 13.82 8.43 0.04
CA ASN A 3 14.23 7.51 -1.04
C ASN A 3 13.04 7.09 -1.91
N ALA A 4 12.07 7.98 -2.12
CA ALA A 4 10.96 7.71 -3.02
C ALA A 4 11.49 7.76 -4.47
N SER A 5 11.31 6.67 -5.21
CA SER A 5 11.74 6.57 -6.61
C SER A 5 10.52 6.39 -7.51
N PRO A 6 10.35 7.17 -8.60
CA PRO A 6 9.24 6.96 -9.53
C PRO A 6 9.20 5.51 -10.04
N LEU A 7 8.01 4.95 -10.15
CA LEU A 7 7.76 3.64 -10.76
C LEU A 7 7.18 3.86 -12.17
N PRO A 8 8.01 3.82 -13.23
CA PRO A 8 7.61 4.23 -14.57
C PRO A 8 6.69 3.23 -15.28
N ASN A 9 6.66 1.97 -14.84
CA ASN A 9 5.86 0.89 -15.41
C ASN A 9 4.95 0.32 -14.32
N ALA A 10 3.82 0.99 -14.09
CA ALA A 10 2.76 0.42 -13.27
C ALA A 10 1.83 -0.40 -14.17
N GLY A 11 1.40 -1.59 -13.73
CA GLY A 11 0.42 -2.40 -14.46
C GLY A 11 -0.89 -1.65 -14.73
N THR A 12 -1.74 -2.22 -15.57
CA THR A 12 -3.03 -1.59 -15.98
C THR A 12 -3.94 -1.25 -14.79
N HIS A 13 -3.79 -1.98 -13.68
CA HIS A 13 -4.49 -1.74 -12.42
C HIS A 13 -4.26 -0.35 -11.83
N PHE A 14 -3.12 0.28 -12.13
CA PHE A 14 -2.72 1.58 -11.60
C PHE A 14 -2.75 2.69 -12.65
N SER A 15 -3.39 2.44 -13.79
CA SER A 15 -3.54 3.46 -14.84
C SER A 15 -4.21 4.72 -14.27
N GLY A 16 -3.55 5.87 -14.46
CA GLY A 16 -4.00 7.16 -13.94
C GLY A 16 -3.36 7.59 -12.62
N PHE A 17 -2.53 6.73 -12.01
CA PHE A 17 -1.78 7.07 -10.80
C PHE A 17 -0.30 7.29 -11.10
N ALA A 18 0.30 8.29 -10.44
CA ALA A 18 1.74 8.39 -10.36
C ALA A 18 2.23 7.59 -9.14
N LEU A 19 2.91 6.47 -9.40
CA LEU A 19 3.45 5.60 -8.36
C LEU A 19 4.89 5.94 -8.01
N VAL A 20 5.23 5.77 -6.74
CA VAL A 20 6.58 5.83 -6.19
C VAL A 20 6.86 4.58 -5.35
N SER A 21 8.10 4.09 -5.43
CA SER A 21 8.61 3.02 -4.59
C SER A 21 9.38 3.58 -3.39
N PHE A 22 9.26 2.93 -2.24
CA PHE A 22 10.04 3.23 -1.03
C PHE A 22 11.06 2.15 -0.69
N GLY A 23 11.27 1.21 -1.62
CA GLY A 23 12.17 0.07 -1.46
C GLY A 23 11.47 -1.26 -1.68
N GLU A 24 12.23 -2.32 -1.49
CA GLU A 24 11.83 -3.70 -1.74
C GLU A 24 12.10 -4.57 -0.52
N LEU A 25 11.26 -5.59 -0.35
CA LEU A 25 11.34 -6.61 0.69
C LEU A 25 11.58 -7.97 0.03
N ASN A 26 12.64 -8.65 0.43
CA ASN A 26 12.82 -10.06 0.06
C ASN A 26 12.05 -10.91 1.07
N VAL A 27 11.09 -11.72 0.62
CA VAL A 27 10.29 -12.59 1.49
C VAL A 27 10.97 -13.96 1.58
N PRO A 28 11.65 -14.29 2.71
CA PRO A 28 12.27 -15.60 2.90
C PRO A 28 11.21 -16.69 3.05
N GLY A 29 11.59 -17.93 2.73
CA GLY A 29 10.71 -19.12 2.80
C GLY A 29 10.37 -19.60 4.21
N GLY A 30 10.78 -18.88 5.26
CA GLY A 30 10.53 -19.23 6.66
C GLY A 30 9.54 -18.28 7.34
N PRO A 31 9.00 -18.66 8.51
CA PRO A 31 8.10 -17.81 9.27
C PRO A 31 8.71 -16.45 9.59
N MET A 32 7.95 -15.39 9.34
CA MET A 32 8.33 -14.02 9.68
C MET A 32 7.15 -13.08 9.65
N GLU A 33 7.32 -11.91 10.24
CA GLU A 33 6.43 -10.77 10.06
C GLU A 33 7.17 -9.70 9.26
N PHE A 34 6.48 -9.04 8.34
CA PHE A 34 7.04 -7.90 7.62
C PHE A 34 5.97 -6.86 7.35
N GLY A 35 6.40 -5.65 7.00
CA GLY A 35 5.45 -4.59 6.79
C GLY A 35 6.01 -3.38 6.08
N PHE A 36 5.07 -2.54 5.69
CA PHE A 36 5.31 -1.24 5.10
C PHE A 36 4.31 -0.27 5.69
N GLN A 37 4.79 0.89 6.12
CA GLN A 37 3.94 1.95 6.60
C GLN A 37 4.42 3.31 6.09
N LEU A 38 3.48 4.24 6.01
CA LEU A 38 3.73 5.65 5.73
C LEU A 38 2.62 6.50 6.33
N ASP A 39 2.91 7.78 6.47
CA ASP A 39 1.94 8.78 6.87
C ASP A 39 1.63 9.73 5.72
N PHE A 40 0.45 10.33 5.70
CA PHE A 40 0.13 11.46 4.82
C PHE A 40 -0.88 12.41 5.45
N VAL A 41 -0.97 13.62 4.91
CA VAL A 41 -2.02 14.59 5.26
C VAL A 41 -2.96 14.72 4.06
N PRO A 42 -4.26 14.34 4.17
CA PRO A 42 -5.21 14.37 3.05
C PRO A 42 -5.29 15.74 2.35
N ASP A 43 -5.25 16.84 3.10
CA ASP A 43 -5.34 18.18 2.52
C ASP A 43 -4.08 18.61 1.77
N GLU A 44 -2.91 18.06 2.11
CA GLU A 44 -1.65 18.40 1.45
C GLU A 44 -1.39 17.58 0.19
N ILE A 45 -1.96 16.38 0.08
CA ILE A 45 -1.64 15.43 -0.98
C ILE A 45 -2.26 15.79 -2.34
N GLN A 46 -3.11 16.83 -2.44
CA GLN A 46 -3.71 17.35 -3.69
C GLN A 46 -4.19 16.25 -4.65
N ALA A 47 -4.80 15.21 -4.10
CA ALA A 47 -5.24 14.02 -4.82
C ALA A 47 -6.65 13.67 -4.36
N ARG A 48 -7.41 12.98 -5.22
CA ARG A 48 -8.70 12.40 -4.82
C ARG A 48 -8.54 10.95 -4.43
N GLN A 49 -7.56 10.28 -5.01
CA GLN A 49 -7.35 8.86 -4.80
C GLN A 49 -5.87 8.57 -4.56
N LEU A 50 -5.62 7.62 -3.67
CA LEU A 50 -4.29 7.13 -3.33
C LEU A 50 -4.18 5.65 -3.61
N ILE A 51 -2.98 5.20 -3.98
CA ILE A 51 -2.58 3.80 -3.99
C ILE A 51 -1.63 3.57 -2.81
N PHE A 52 -1.80 2.44 -2.13
CA PHE A 52 -0.90 1.98 -1.08
C PHE A 52 -0.78 0.46 -1.11
N GLY A 53 0.44 -0.07 -1.19
CA GLY A 53 0.61 -1.50 -1.36
C GLY A 53 2.01 -2.08 -1.25
N LEU A 54 2.04 -3.41 -1.34
CA LEU A 54 3.16 -4.31 -1.48
C LEU A 54 2.94 -5.11 -2.77
N LEU A 55 3.69 -4.81 -3.82
CA LEU A 55 3.55 -5.44 -5.14
C LEU A 55 4.63 -6.50 -5.35
N CYS A 56 4.24 -7.69 -5.76
CA CYS A 56 5.14 -8.69 -6.31
C CYS A 56 4.99 -8.71 -7.83
N HIS A 57 6.12 -8.68 -8.53
CA HIS A 57 6.15 -9.02 -9.94
C HIS A 57 6.24 -10.54 -10.06
N SER A 58 5.37 -11.15 -10.85
CA SER A 58 5.50 -12.58 -11.20
C SER A 58 5.48 -12.72 -12.71
N GLU A 59 6.57 -13.25 -13.26
CA GLU A 59 6.65 -13.63 -14.67
C GLU A 59 5.63 -14.72 -15.04
N ASN A 60 5.05 -15.41 -14.04
CA ASN A 60 4.07 -16.47 -14.22
C ASN A 60 2.61 -15.97 -14.09
N SER A 61 2.39 -14.71 -13.73
CA SER A 61 1.05 -14.11 -13.64
C SER A 61 0.61 -13.56 -15.01
N PRO A 62 -0.62 -13.85 -15.48
CA PRO A 62 -1.16 -13.27 -16.72
C PRO A 62 -1.18 -11.73 -16.70
N ASP A 63 -1.36 -11.15 -15.52
CA ASP A 63 -1.46 -9.70 -15.29
C ASP A 63 -0.11 -9.10 -14.84
N GLY A 64 0.94 -9.93 -14.68
CA GLY A 64 2.31 -9.53 -14.35
C GLY A 64 2.53 -9.02 -12.91
N GLU A 65 1.48 -8.59 -12.22
CA GLU A 65 1.52 -8.05 -10.86
C GLU A 65 0.53 -8.81 -9.96
N HIS A 66 0.94 -9.09 -8.72
CA HIS A 66 0.06 -9.59 -7.66
C HIS A 66 0.58 -9.09 -6.33
N GLY A 67 -0.24 -9.03 -5.28
CA GLY A 67 0.20 -8.43 -4.02
C GLY A 67 -0.93 -7.92 -3.17
N PHE A 68 -0.57 -7.11 -2.19
CA PHE A 68 -1.51 -6.43 -1.31
C PHE A 68 -1.53 -4.96 -1.71
N ALA A 69 -2.59 -4.49 -2.36
CA ALA A 69 -2.70 -3.07 -2.66
C ALA A 69 -4.14 -2.61 -2.58
N VAL A 70 -4.29 -1.41 -2.02
CA VAL A 70 -5.59 -0.74 -1.94
C VAL A 70 -5.55 0.60 -2.65
N ARG A 71 -6.71 0.96 -3.19
CA ARG A 71 -7.03 2.31 -3.63
C ARG A 71 -7.92 2.95 -2.58
N VAL A 72 -7.48 4.06 -2.01
CA VAL A 72 -8.26 4.84 -1.04
C VAL A 72 -8.84 6.06 -1.74
N ASP A 73 -10.15 6.21 -1.71
CA ASP A 73 -10.86 7.39 -2.20
C ASP A 73 -10.99 8.40 -1.06
N LEU A 74 -10.29 9.52 -1.16
CA LEU A 74 -10.25 10.55 -0.13
C LEU A 74 -11.51 11.42 -0.06
N THR A 75 -12.42 11.29 -1.03
CA THR A 75 -13.70 12.02 -1.01
C THR A 75 -14.76 11.24 -0.25
N THR A 76 -14.77 9.92 -0.44
CA THR A 76 -15.80 9.03 0.12
C THR A 76 -15.32 8.25 1.35
N GLY A 77 -14.00 8.11 1.52
CA GLY A 77 -13.38 7.24 2.51
C GLY A 77 -13.35 5.77 2.09
N GLU A 78 -13.79 5.42 0.86
CA GLU A 78 -13.80 4.03 0.40
C GLU A 78 -12.39 3.47 0.25
N ILE A 79 -12.20 2.23 0.71
CA ILE A 79 -10.97 1.47 0.53
C ILE A 79 -11.30 0.31 -0.40
N TRP A 80 -10.73 0.32 -1.59
CA TRP A 80 -10.94 -0.67 -2.64
C TRP A 80 -9.73 -1.57 -2.78
N ASP A 81 -9.93 -2.84 -3.09
CA ASP A 81 -8.87 -3.69 -3.58
C ASP A 81 -8.41 -3.19 -4.95
N ALA A 82 -7.12 -2.88 -5.09
CA ALA A 82 -6.55 -2.34 -6.33
C ALA A 82 -6.04 -3.42 -7.28
N LEU A 83 -5.80 -4.65 -6.80
CA LEU A 83 -5.11 -5.69 -7.58
C LEU A 83 -5.98 -6.88 -7.91
N ASN A 84 -6.79 -7.35 -6.95
CA ASN A 84 -7.40 -8.67 -7.07
C ASN A 84 -8.90 -8.62 -7.42
N ASP A 85 -9.39 -7.46 -7.85
CA ASP A 85 -10.78 -7.21 -8.28
C ASP A 85 -11.85 -7.65 -7.26
N ASN A 86 -11.53 -7.60 -5.97
CA ASN A 86 -12.45 -7.99 -4.89
C ASN A 86 -13.45 -6.88 -4.49
N GLY A 87 -13.41 -5.73 -5.16
CA GLY A 87 -14.28 -4.60 -4.85
C GLY A 87 -13.87 -3.86 -3.56
N ILE A 88 -14.86 -3.46 -2.76
CA ILE A 88 -14.65 -2.66 -1.54
C ILE A 88 -14.14 -3.55 -0.40
N VAL A 89 -12.98 -3.18 0.14
CA VAL A 89 -12.32 -3.80 1.30
C VAL A 89 -12.84 -3.20 2.61
N GLY A 90 -13.15 -1.91 2.61
CA GLY A 90 -13.59 -1.20 3.80
C GLY A 90 -13.84 0.28 3.55
N TRP A 91 -14.00 1.02 4.63
CA TRP A 91 -14.22 2.46 4.63
C TRP A 91 -13.47 3.06 5.80
N VAL A 92 -12.98 4.28 5.64
CA VAL A 92 -12.54 5.11 6.77
C VAL A 92 -13.81 5.61 7.48
N GLU A 93 -14.05 5.22 8.74
CA GLU A 93 -15.29 5.62 9.42
C GLU A 93 -15.40 7.15 9.55
N ASN A 94 -16.49 7.71 9.03
CA ASN A 94 -16.79 9.15 8.92
C ASN A 94 -15.79 9.89 8.01
N PRO A 95 -16.09 10.14 6.73
CA PRO A 95 -15.19 10.88 5.85
C PRO A 95 -14.86 12.30 6.33
N ASP A 96 -15.72 12.93 7.13
CA ASP A 96 -15.43 14.18 7.84
C ASP A 96 -14.22 14.07 8.79
N LYS A 97 -13.82 12.84 9.18
CA LYS A 97 -12.58 12.59 9.94
C LYS A 97 -11.33 12.69 9.08
N LEU A 98 -11.39 12.71 7.75
CA LEU A 98 -10.18 12.95 6.95
C LEU A 98 -9.64 14.37 7.19
N GLU A 99 -10.52 15.35 7.41
CA GLU A 99 -10.17 16.73 7.77
C GLU A 99 -9.51 16.85 9.16
N ARG A 100 -9.62 15.82 10.01
CA ARG A 100 -8.99 15.84 11.35
C ARG A 100 -7.48 15.64 11.28
N PHE A 101 -6.98 15.03 10.21
CA PHE A 101 -5.57 14.71 10.08
C PHE A 101 -4.79 15.93 9.63
N SER A 102 -3.66 16.18 10.28
CA SER A 102 -2.85 17.37 10.07
C SER A 102 -1.37 17.00 10.06
N THR A 103 -0.50 17.99 9.90
CA THR A 103 0.95 17.78 10.02
C THR A 103 1.38 17.29 11.40
N GLU A 104 0.61 17.59 12.46
CA GLU A 104 0.90 17.15 13.83
C GLU A 104 0.40 15.72 14.08
N GLU A 105 -0.74 15.37 13.49
CA GLU A 105 -1.35 14.04 13.57
C GLU A 105 -1.72 13.56 12.16
N PRO A 106 -0.74 13.05 11.38
CA PRO A 106 -1.00 12.62 10.03
C PRO A 106 -1.70 11.25 10.02
N LEU A 107 -2.33 10.92 8.88
CA LEU A 107 -3.02 9.65 8.69
C LEU A 107 -1.99 8.56 8.40
N LEU A 108 -1.96 7.53 9.26
CA LEU A 108 -1.12 6.33 9.08
C LEU A 108 -1.81 5.30 8.19
N MET A 109 -1.10 4.82 7.17
CA MET A 109 -1.42 3.58 6.46
C MET A 109 -0.33 2.56 6.72
N SER A 110 -0.71 1.33 7.05
CA SER A 110 0.26 0.25 7.23
C SER A 110 -0.25 -1.09 6.76
N TRP A 111 0.65 -1.84 6.14
CA TRP A 111 0.56 -3.27 5.94
C TRP A 111 1.42 -3.96 6.96
N ARG A 112 0.85 -4.98 7.59
CA ARG A 112 1.57 -6.00 8.35
C ARG A 112 1.22 -7.36 7.78
N VAL A 113 2.21 -8.14 7.41
CA VAL A 113 2.02 -9.43 6.76
C VAL A 113 2.72 -10.50 7.57
N GLU A 114 1.96 -11.51 7.96
CA GLU A 114 2.47 -12.70 8.64
C GLU A 114 2.70 -13.80 7.61
N HIS A 115 3.94 -14.30 7.52
CA HIS A 115 4.28 -15.44 6.70
C HIS A 115 4.18 -16.72 7.53
N LEU A 116 3.19 -17.57 7.21
CA LEU A 116 2.98 -18.86 7.87
C LEU A 116 2.93 -20.00 6.84
N GLY A 117 4.00 -20.78 6.77
CA GLY A 117 4.11 -21.95 5.90
C GLY A 117 4.12 -21.55 4.42
N GLY A 118 2.98 -21.67 3.75
CA GLY A 118 2.83 -21.28 2.34
C GLY A 118 1.89 -20.09 2.14
N ALA A 119 1.44 -19.44 3.21
CA ALA A 119 0.48 -18.35 3.17
C ALA A 119 1.07 -17.05 3.71
N LEU A 120 0.73 -15.94 3.06
CA LEU A 120 0.99 -14.58 3.48
C LEU A 120 -0.34 -13.98 3.93
N ILE A 121 -0.46 -13.67 5.22
CA ILE A 121 -1.69 -13.22 5.86
C ILE A 121 -1.56 -11.72 6.15
N PRO A 122 -2.23 -10.85 5.38
CA PRO A 122 -2.13 -9.42 5.55
C PRO A 122 -3.07 -8.90 6.63
N LYS A 123 -2.64 -7.82 7.28
CA LYS A 123 -3.43 -6.94 8.14
C LYS A 123 -3.25 -5.52 7.59
N LEU A 124 -4.33 -4.96 7.07
CA LEU A 124 -4.36 -3.57 6.61
C LEU A 124 -4.80 -2.70 7.77
N HIS A 125 -4.03 -1.66 8.09
CA HIS A 125 -4.44 -0.64 9.05
C HIS A 125 -4.48 0.72 8.38
N ILE A 126 -5.65 1.38 8.39
CA ILE A 126 -5.85 2.72 7.83
C ILE A 126 -6.67 3.53 8.82
N ALA A 127 -6.21 4.76 9.10
CA ALA A 127 -6.95 5.74 9.90
C ALA A 127 -7.37 5.28 11.32
N GLY A 128 -6.63 4.33 11.91
CA GLY A 128 -6.91 3.79 13.25
C GLY A 128 -7.71 2.49 13.25
N GLU A 129 -8.03 1.94 12.08
CA GLU A 129 -8.87 0.75 11.94
C GLU A 129 -8.18 -0.37 11.16
N ASP A 130 -8.50 -1.60 11.53
CA ASP A 130 -8.02 -2.79 10.85
C ASP A 130 -9.06 -3.25 9.81
N HIS A 131 -8.59 -3.50 8.59
CA HIS A 131 -9.41 -4.00 7.48
C HIS A 131 -8.95 -5.40 7.06
N LEU A 132 -9.93 -6.26 6.76
CA LEU A 132 -9.67 -7.60 6.26
C LEU A 132 -9.25 -7.54 4.79
N TYR A 133 -8.17 -8.22 4.44
CA TYR A 133 -7.71 -8.33 3.06
C TYR A 133 -7.37 -9.80 2.74
N PRO A 134 -7.59 -10.28 1.50
CA PRO A 134 -7.31 -11.66 1.14
C PRO A 134 -5.85 -12.07 1.35
N SER A 135 -5.63 -13.31 1.78
CA SER A 135 -4.29 -13.88 1.86
C SER A 135 -3.75 -14.25 0.49
N LEU A 136 -2.42 -14.21 0.37
CA LEU A 136 -1.72 -14.66 -0.82
C LEU A 136 -0.93 -15.93 -0.53
N ARG A 137 -0.62 -16.68 -1.59
CA ARG A 137 0.32 -17.79 -1.51
C ARG A 137 1.74 -17.24 -1.60
N TYR A 138 2.62 -17.74 -0.73
CA TYR A 138 4.05 -17.48 -0.85
C TYR A 138 4.64 -18.22 -2.06
N GLU A 139 5.50 -17.55 -2.81
CA GLU A 139 6.30 -18.13 -3.89
C GLU A 139 7.80 -18.03 -3.55
N PRO A 140 8.61 -19.09 -3.76
CA PRO A 140 10.05 -19.04 -3.49
C PRO A 140 10.74 -17.90 -4.24
N GLY A 141 11.50 -17.08 -3.51
CA GLY A 141 12.23 -15.94 -4.09
C GLY A 141 11.36 -14.70 -4.32
N MET A 142 10.14 -14.66 -3.76
CA MET A 142 9.23 -13.52 -3.82
C MET A 142 9.89 -12.24 -3.30
N VAL A 143 9.80 -11.18 -4.10
CA VAL A 143 10.22 -9.82 -3.76
C VAL A 143 9.01 -8.91 -3.82
N MET A 144 8.75 -8.18 -2.73
CA MET A 144 7.65 -7.24 -2.64
C MET A 144 8.16 -5.80 -2.67
N THR A 145 7.77 -5.07 -3.70
CA THR A 145 8.02 -3.64 -3.85
C THR A 145 7.00 -2.86 -3.01
N THR A 146 7.48 -1.98 -2.15
CA THR A 146 6.64 -1.04 -1.41
C THR A 146 6.20 0.08 -2.33
N VAL A 147 4.90 0.33 -2.43
CA VAL A 147 4.36 1.34 -3.36
C VAL A 147 3.38 2.27 -2.67
N ALA A 148 3.46 3.54 -3.03
CA ALA A 148 2.37 4.46 -2.85
C ALA A 148 2.24 5.37 -4.06
N GLY A 149 1.07 5.93 -4.29
CA GLY A 149 0.87 6.81 -5.43
C GLY A 149 -0.42 7.59 -5.34
N THR A 150 -0.59 8.54 -6.26
CA THR A 150 -1.73 9.46 -6.24
C THR A 150 -2.19 9.78 -7.66
N ASP A 151 -3.46 10.14 -7.82
CA ASP A 151 -4.01 10.68 -9.07
C ASP A 151 -3.69 12.17 -9.28
N GLY A 152 -3.09 12.83 -8.27
CA GLY A 152 -2.61 14.22 -8.31
C GLY A 152 -1.29 14.41 -9.08
N GLY A 153 -0.71 13.34 -9.62
CA GLY A 153 0.52 13.35 -10.40
C GLY A 153 1.80 13.19 -9.60
N LEU A 154 2.94 13.09 -10.30
CA LEU A 154 4.21 12.64 -9.72
C LEU A 154 4.74 13.53 -8.59
N GLN A 155 4.55 14.85 -8.70
CA GLN A 155 4.99 15.78 -7.66
C GLN A 155 4.20 15.59 -6.35
N SER A 156 2.90 15.28 -6.44
CA SER A 156 2.08 14.93 -5.28
C SER A 156 2.59 13.62 -4.66
N ALA A 157 2.80 12.57 -5.46
CA ALA A 157 3.31 11.29 -4.97
C ALA A 157 4.69 11.38 -4.30
N LEU A 158 5.64 12.17 -4.84
CA LEU A 158 6.98 12.32 -4.27
C LEU A 158 6.99 13.09 -2.93
N ASN A 159 6.01 13.97 -2.71
CA ASN A 159 6.03 14.87 -1.56
C ASN A 159 5.00 14.56 -0.48
N GLY A 160 3.85 14.00 -0.86
CA GLY A 160 2.69 13.83 0.00
C GLY A 160 2.82 12.73 1.04
N PHE A 161 3.76 11.80 0.85
CA PHE A 161 4.01 10.72 1.82
C PHE A 161 5.19 11.05 2.73
N MET A 162 5.00 10.75 4.01
CA MET A 162 5.91 11.03 5.12
C MET A 162 6.27 9.74 5.86
N HIS A 163 7.41 9.79 6.55
CA HIS A 163 7.93 8.72 7.42
C HIS A 163 7.78 7.28 6.87
N PRO A 164 8.16 7.01 5.60
CA PRO A 164 8.07 5.66 5.08
C PRO A 164 8.98 4.74 5.90
N ALA A 165 8.42 3.63 6.36
CA ALA A 165 9.16 2.61 7.09
C ALA A 165 8.83 1.23 6.53
N VAL A 166 9.89 0.51 6.19
CA VAL A 166 9.86 -0.84 5.65
C VAL A 166 10.61 -1.72 6.64
N TRP A 167 9.99 -2.80 7.10
CA TRP A 167 10.55 -3.61 8.18
C TRP A 167 10.22 -5.09 7.99
N GLN A 168 11.03 -5.93 8.65
CA GLN A 168 10.89 -7.37 8.67
C GLN A 168 11.47 -7.90 9.99
N GLU A 169 10.81 -8.90 10.56
CA GLU A 169 11.15 -9.53 11.84
C GLU A 169 11.08 -11.05 11.67
N LEU A 170 12.19 -11.73 11.90
CA LEU A 170 12.26 -13.19 11.87
C LEU A 170 11.62 -13.74 13.16
N MET A 171 10.76 -14.74 13.01
CA MET A 171 10.08 -15.42 14.11
C MET A 171 10.82 -16.69 14.55
#